data_AF-A0AA88WGS5-F1
#
_entry.id   AF-A0AA88WGS5-F1
#
_cell.length_a   1.000
_cell.length_b   1.000
_cell.length_c   1.000
_cell.angle_alpha   90.00
_cell.angle_beta   90.00
_cell.angle_gamma   90.00
#
_symmetry.space_group_name_H-M   'P 1'
#
loop_
_entity.id
_entity.type
_entity.pdbx_description
1 polymer ?
#
loop_
_entity_poly.entity_id
_entity_poly.type
_entity_poly.pdbx_seq_one_letter_code
_entity_poly.pdbx_strand_id
1 'polypeptide(L)'
;MNRAWAALEKAPTGSLKSKIHGLGLRLLSRVKPSEIFLKSIPKEVTNVEVVYPSSLNARLVRRRLRHIALRGTVIHKKFFYGSVTLLPLTSAFTVLPLPNIPFFWILFRTYSHWTALKGSEKLLQLVSDSSENQDSSLAVVDGLQTVSGSHSSVGPPWVLQPSKELEQLLRSEDANVGLSPSTISEICKTFDLHKIDVLKYQ
;
A
#
# COMPACT_ATOMS: atom_id res chain seq x y z
N MET A 1 13.18 -7.94 12.55
CA MET A 1 12.92 -6.76 13.40
C MET A 1 14.27 -6.13 13.78
N ASN A 2 14.40 -4.79 13.74
CA ASN A 2 15.69 -4.12 13.97
C ASN A 2 16.18 -4.29 15.42
N ARG A 3 17.43 -4.73 15.63
CA ARG A 3 18.02 -4.98 16.97
C ARG A 3 17.98 -3.74 17.88
N ALA A 4 18.22 -2.56 17.32
CA ALA A 4 18.17 -1.29 18.05
C ALA A 4 16.74 -0.94 18.54
N TRP A 5 15.72 -1.28 17.77
CA TRP A 5 14.32 -1.05 18.15
C TRP A 5 13.89 -1.98 19.28
N ALA A 6 14.27 -3.27 19.19
CA ALA A 6 14.02 -4.24 20.26
C ALA A 6 14.75 -3.87 21.57
N ALA A 7 15.90 -3.21 21.49
CA ALA A 7 16.60 -2.72 22.68
C ALA A 7 15.89 -1.52 23.35
N LEU A 8 15.19 -0.68 22.58
CA LEU A 8 14.37 0.42 23.11
C LEU A 8 13.10 -0.09 23.79
N GLU A 9 12.50 -1.15 23.24
CA GLU A 9 11.33 -1.82 23.82
C GLU A 9 11.65 -2.46 25.19
N LYS A 10 12.83 -3.08 25.32
CA LYS A 10 13.28 -3.72 26.57
C LYS A 10 13.82 -2.75 27.64
N ALA A 11 13.81 -1.44 27.38
CA ALA A 11 14.35 -0.45 28.32
C ALA A 11 13.45 -0.31 29.57
N PRO A 12 14.02 -0.03 30.76
CA PRO A 12 13.25 0.09 32.00
C PRO A 12 12.20 1.20 31.92
N THR A 13 11.06 0.96 32.57
CA THR A 13 9.91 1.88 32.62
C THR A 13 10.34 3.20 33.27
N GLY A 14 10.10 4.32 32.57
CA GLY A 14 10.50 5.67 33.00
C GLY A 14 11.80 6.20 32.39
N SER A 15 12.63 5.34 31.77
CA SER A 15 13.82 5.78 31.03
C SER A 15 13.45 6.62 29.80
N LEU A 16 14.32 7.59 29.43
CA LEU A 16 14.20 8.34 28.18
C LEU A 16 14.03 7.41 26.97
N LYS A 17 14.67 6.23 26.97
CA LYS A 17 14.54 5.21 25.91
C LYS A 17 13.12 4.65 25.80
N SER A 18 12.48 4.33 26.92
CA SER A 18 11.09 3.85 26.97
C SER A 18 10.11 4.95 26.51
N LYS A 19 10.35 6.21 26.90
CA LYS A 19 9.56 7.36 26.41
C LYS A 19 9.72 7.58 24.90
N ILE A 20 10.93 7.45 24.36
CA ILE A 20 11.20 7.54 22.91
C ILE A 20 10.47 6.41 22.18
N HIS A 21 10.52 5.18 22.70
CA HIS A 21 9.79 4.05 22.13
C HIS A 21 8.27 4.30 22.09
N GLY A 22 7.68 4.73 23.22
CA GLY A 22 6.26 5.06 23.30
C GLY A 22 5.85 6.21 22.39
N LEU A 23 6.66 7.27 22.29
CA LEU A 23 6.44 8.37 21.36
C LEU A 23 6.51 7.89 19.91
N GLY A 24 7.51 7.06 19.58
CA GLY A 24 7.66 6.46 18.26
C GLY A 24 6.45 5.60 17.86
N LEU A 25 5.96 4.75 18.76
CA LEU A 25 4.74 3.97 18.53
C LEU A 25 3.52 4.87 18.32
N ARG A 26 3.37 5.93 19.12
CA ARG A 26 2.27 6.90 18.97
C ARG A 26 2.34 7.66 17.65
N LEU A 27 3.53 7.91 17.13
CA LEU A 27 3.75 8.55 15.84
C LEU A 27 3.48 7.59 14.68
N LEU A 28 3.94 6.33 14.80
CA LEU A 28 3.71 5.28 13.80
C LEU A 28 2.24 4.87 13.72
N SER A 29 1.50 4.87 14.83
CA SER A 29 0.07 4.55 14.83
C SER A 29 -0.79 5.59 14.10
N ARG A 30 -0.27 6.81 13.91
CA ARG A 30 -0.94 7.88 13.15
C ARG A 30 -0.73 7.77 11.64
N VAL A 31 0.14 6.87 11.18
CA VAL A 31 0.38 6.69 9.75
C VAL A 31 -0.85 6.07 9.11
N LYS A 32 -1.35 6.70 8.04
CA LYS A 32 -2.54 6.24 7.34
C LYS A 32 -2.29 4.86 6.72
N PRO A 33 -3.28 3.94 6.79
CA PRO A 33 -3.11 2.60 6.24
C PRO A 33 -2.82 2.60 4.74
N SER A 34 -3.40 3.57 4.00
CA SER A 34 -3.10 3.77 2.57
C SER A 34 -1.61 4.03 2.29
N GLU A 35 -0.90 4.71 3.20
CA GLU A 35 0.53 4.97 3.05
C GLU A 35 1.33 3.67 3.22
N ILE A 36 0.91 2.81 4.16
CA ILE A 36 1.54 1.50 4.40
C ILE A 36 1.37 0.60 3.17
N PHE A 37 0.15 0.55 2.63
CA PHE A 37 -0.15 -0.19 1.41
C PHE A 37 0.66 0.31 0.20
N LEU A 38 0.72 1.62 -0.03
CA LEU A 38 1.48 2.14 -1.18
C LEU A 38 2.99 1.97 -1.00
N LYS A 39 3.48 2.01 0.24
CA LYS A 39 4.88 1.75 0.56
C LYS A 39 5.27 0.27 0.38
N SER A 40 4.34 -0.66 0.57
CA SER A 40 4.62 -2.10 0.40
C SER A 40 4.75 -2.49 -1.07
N ILE A 41 4.37 -1.64 -2.02
CA ILE A 41 4.49 -1.91 -3.46
C ILE A 41 5.95 -1.65 -3.91
N PRO A 42 6.69 -2.67 -4.36
CA PRO A 42 8.03 -2.49 -4.89
C PRO A 42 8.06 -1.59 -6.13
N LYS A 43 9.22 -1.00 -6.42
CA LYS A 43 9.43 -0.20 -7.64
C LYS A 43 9.46 -1.06 -8.92
N GLU A 44 9.80 -2.33 -8.78
CA GLU A 44 10.07 -3.29 -9.87
C GLU A 44 8.95 -4.33 -10.00
N VAL A 45 7.71 -3.97 -9.66
CA VAL A 45 6.57 -4.87 -9.89
C VAL A 45 6.19 -4.84 -11.35
N THR A 46 6.29 -5.99 -12.00
CA THR A 46 5.80 -6.21 -13.37
C THR A 46 4.32 -6.53 -13.38
N ASN A 47 3.84 -7.32 -12.40
CA ASN A 47 2.48 -7.82 -12.36
C ASN A 47 1.82 -7.58 -10.99
N VAL A 48 0.58 -7.11 -11.00
CA VAL A 48 -0.27 -7.03 -9.80
C VAL A 48 -1.37 -8.08 -9.90
N GLU A 49 -1.69 -8.73 -8.80
CA GLU A 49 -2.85 -9.62 -8.70
C GLU A 49 -3.81 -9.03 -7.67
N VAL A 50 -5.09 -8.91 -8.02
CA VAL A 50 -6.11 -8.39 -7.10
C VAL A 50 -7.20 -9.42 -6.97
N VAL A 51 -7.31 -9.97 -5.76
CA VAL A 51 -8.38 -10.88 -5.36
C VAL A 51 -9.56 -10.07 -4.84
N TYR A 52 -10.76 -10.35 -5.35
CA TYR A 52 -12.00 -9.69 -4.93
C TYR A 52 -13.15 -10.70 -4.90
N PRO A 53 -14.22 -10.46 -4.11
CA PRO A 53 -15.36 -11.39 -4.06
C PRO A 53 -16.08 -11.43 -5.41
N SER A 54 -16.48 -12.62 -5.85
CA SER A 54 -17.13 -12.82 -7.17
C SER A 54 -18.42 -12.04 -7.37
N SER A 55 -19.10 -11.64 -6.29
CA SER A 55 -20.29 -10.79 -6.33
C SER A 55 -20.02 -9.36 -6.80
N LEU A 56 -18.76 -8.90 -6.81
CA LEU A 56 -18.42 -7.51 -7.10
C LEU A 56 -17.89 -7.34 -8.53
N ASN A 57 -18.31 -6.28 -9.21
CA ASN A 57 -17.89 -6.02 -10.59
C ASN A 57 -16.40 -5.64 -10.68
N ALA A 58 -15.65 -6.36 -11.52
CA ALA A 58 -14.23 -6.09 -11.82
C ALA A 58 -13.97 -4.61 -12.20
N ARG A 59 -14.88 -4.00 -12.97
CA ARG A 59 -14.80 -2.59 -13.37
C ARG A 59 -14.83 -1.62 -12.18
N LEU A 60 -15.61 -1.93 -11.14
CA LEU A 60 -15.70 -1.11 -9.93
C LEU A 60 -14.45 -1.24 -9.07
N VAL A 61 -13.93 -2.47 -8.89
CA VAL A 61 -12.63 -2.71 -8.24
C VAL A 61 -11.56 -1.88 -8.92
N ARG A 62 -11.52 -1.95 -10.25
CA ARG A 62 -10.54 -1.22 -11.05
C ARG A 62 -10.65 0.29 -10.89
N ARG A 63 -11.86 0.84 -10.99
CA ARG A 63 -12.09 2.28 -10.78
C ARG A 63 -11.65 2.71 -9.39
N ARG A 64 -11.93 1.90 -8.37
CA ARG A 64 -11.56 2.18 -6.98
C ARG A 64 -10.05 2.13 -6.78
N LEU A 65 -9.38 1.11 -7.32
CA LEU A 65 -7.92 0.97 -7.25
C LEU A 65 -7.22 2.14 -7.95
N ARG A 66 -7.66 2.50 -9.16
CA ARG A 66 -7.16 3.68 -9.88
C ARG A 66 -7.32 4.96 -9.05
N HIS A 67 -8.47 5.12 -8.43
CA HIS A 67 -8.73 6.28 -7.57
C HIS A 67 -7.83 6.30 -6.33
N ILE A 68 -7.56 5.15 -5.71
CA ILE A 68 -6.60 5.03 -4.59
C ILE A 68 -5.19 5.42 -5.05
N ALA A 69 -4.76 4.92 -6.22
CA ALA A 69 -3.46 5.26 -6.80
C ALA A 69 -3.34 6.76 -7.10
N LEU A 70 -4.29 7.35 -7.82
CA LEU A 70 -4.33 8.78 -8.14
C LEU A 70 -4.37 9.67 -6.89
N ARG A 71 -5.20 9.32 -5.91
CA ARG A 71 -5.28 10.08 -4.66
C ARG A 71 -3.96 9.95 -3.88
N GLY A 72 -3.36 8.76 -3.88
CA GLY A 72 -2.05 8.48 -3.29
C GLY A 72 -0.95 9.35 -3.89
N THR A 73 -0.87 9.43 -5.22
CA THR A 73 0.16 10.23 -5.91
C THR A 73 0.06 11.71 -5.54
N VAL A 74 -1.13 12.31 -5.63
CA VAL A 74 -1.34 13.74 -5.33
C VAL A 74 -1.02 14.07 -3.87
N ILE A 75 -1.54 13.27 -2.93
CA ILE A 75 -1.35 13.50 -1.49
C ILE A 75 0.13 13.33 -1.12
N HIS A 76 0.75 12.22 -1.52
CA HIS A 76 2.14 11.93 -1.14
C HIS A 76 3.14 12.84 -1.83
N LYS A 77 2.85 13.33 -3.05
CA LYS A 77 3.64 14.39 -3.69
C LYS A 77 3.63 15.68 -2.87
N LYS A 78 2.45 16.17 -2.46
CA LYS A 78 2.32 17.39 -1.64
C LYS A 78 3.07 17.27 -0.32
N PHE A 79 2.87 16.17 0.41
CA PHE A 79 3.54 15.97 1.69
C PHE A 79 5.05 15.72 1.56
N PHE A 80 5.50 15.07 0.47
CA PHE A 80 6.93 14.92 0.18
C PHE A 80 7.60 16.28 0.02
N TYR A 81 7.11 17.13 -0.89
CA TYR A 81 7.68 18.47 -1.07
C TYR A 81 7.61 19.32 0.20
N GLY A 82 6.49 19.29 0.91
CA GLY A 82 6.36 20.01 2.18
C GLY A 82 7.29 19.51 3.29
N SER A 83 7.64 18.21 3.28
CA SER A 83 8.61 17.66 4.25
C SER A 83 10.05 18.00 3.84
N VAL A 84 10.36 17.97 2.53
CA VAL A 84 11.67 18.34 1.99
C VAL A 84 12.02 19.80 2.29
N THR A 85 11.06 20.73 2.18
CA THR A 85 11.30 22.14 2.53
C THR A 85 11.53 22.35 4.02
N LEU A 86 11.03 21.45 4.87
CA LEU A 86 11.19 21.50 6.33
C LEU A 86 12.49 20.84 6.83
N LEU A 87 13.13 20.01 6.01
CA LEU A 87 14.42 19.38 6.33
C LEU A 87 15.54 20.39 6.65
N PRO A 88 15.82 21.42 5.84
CA PRO A 88 16.87 22.38 6.17
C PRO A 88 16.57 23.15 7.46
N LEU A 89 15.30 23.51 7.68
CA LEU A 89 14.87 24.19 8.89
C LEU A 89 15.14 23.33 10.13
N THR A 90 14.80 22.05 10.07
CA THR A 90 15.01 21.14 11.21
C THR A 90 16.44 20.65 11.36
N SER A 91 17.22 20.68 10.28
CA SER A 91 18.67 20.46 10.33
C SER A 91 19.38 21.57 11.10
N ALA A 92 18.91 22.81 11.07
CA ALA A 92 19.52 23.88 11.87
C ALA A 92 19.42 23.62 13.38
N PHE A 93 18.33 22.97 13.82
CA PHE A 93 18.12 22.60 15.22
C PHE A 93 18.96 21.40 15.67
N THR A 94 19.62 20.67 14.76
CA THR A 94 20.44 19.51 15.14
C THR A 94 21.75 19.89 15.83
N VAL A 95 22.12 21.17 15.78
CA VAL A 95 23.31 21.73 16.46
C VAL A 95 23.12 21.76 17.98
N LEU A 96 21.87 21.71 18.46
CA LEU A 96 21.57 21.67 19.89
C LEU A 96 21.86 20.27 20.47
N PRO A 97 22.32 20.15 21.74
CA PRO A 97 22.62 18.87 22.39
C PRO A 97 21.38 18.03 22.75
N LEU A 98 20.21 18.40 22.24
CA LEU A 98 18.95 17.71 22.48
C LEU A 98 18.82 16.48 21.57
N PRO A 99 18.04 15.47 21.97
CA PRO A 99 17.74 14.34 21.08
C PRO A 99 16.97 14.85 19.86
N ASN A 100 17.60 14.77 18.68
CA ASN A 100 17.14 15.29 17.38
C ASN A 100 15.91 14.55 16.80
N ILE A 101 14.94 14.20 17.64
CA ILE A 101 13.69 13.50 17.31
C ILE A 101 12.91 14.24 16.20
N PRO A 102 12.76 15.59 16.20
CA PRO A 102 12.02 16.28 15.15
C PRO A 102 12.67 16.10 13.77
N PHE A 103 14.00 16.20 13.69
CA PHE A 103 14.74 16.00 12.45
C PHE A 103 14.58 14.57 11.93
N PHE A 104 14.82 13.57 12.77
CA PHE A 104 14.67 12.17 12.38
C PHE A 104 13.23 11.84 11.98
N TRP A 105 12.24 12.44 12.64
CA TRP A 105 10.84 12.27 12.27
C TRP A 105 10.54 12.85 10.89
N ILE A 106 11.00 14.05 10.57
CA ILE A 106 10.77 14.67 9.25
C ILE A 106 11.53 13.91 8.16
N LEU A 107 12.73 13.43 8.45
CA LEU A 107 13.49 12.59 7.53
C LEU A 107 12.73 11.29 7.23
N PHE A 108 12.23 10.62 8.28
CA PHE A 108 11.38 9.45 8.14
C PHE A 108 10.10 9.74 7.33
N ARG A 109 9.41 10.86 7.61
CA ARG A 109 8.21 11.27 6.86
C ARG A 109 8.51 11.55 5.39
N THR A 110 9.63 12.20 5.11
CA THR A 110 10.08 12.47 3.74
C THR A 110 10.31 11.17 2.98
N TYR A 111 11.06 10.24 3.58
CA TYR A 111 11.35 8.93 2.97
C TYR A 111 10.08 8.08 2.78
N SER A 112 9.20 8.07 3.79
CA SER A 112 7.94 7.31 3.74
C SER A 112 7.02 7.83 2.63
N HIS A 113 6.88 9.16 2.53
CA HIS A 113 6.10 9.78 1.46
C HIS A 113 6.70 9.59 0.07
N TRP A 114 8.03 9.64 -0.05
CA TRP A 114 8.70 9.35 -1.30
C TRP A 114 8.48 7.90 -1.75
N THR A 115 8.59 6.95 -0.83
CA THR A 115 8.40 5.53 -1.13
C THR A 115 6.95 5.25 -1.52
N ALA A 116 5.98 5.77 -0.75
CA ALA A 116 4.56 5.65 -1.06
C ALA A 116 4.18 6.35 -2.38
N LEU A 117 4.80 7.49 -2.70
CA LEU A 117 4.63 8.17 -3.99
C LEU A 117 5.08 7.24 -5.13
N LYS A 118 6.28 6.66 -5.04
CA LYS A 118 6.80 5.74 -6.06
C LYS A 118 5.93 4.50 -6.24
N GLY A 119 5.44 3.91 -5.14
CA GLY A 119 4.51 2.79 -5.21
C GLY A 119 3.17 3.17 -5.84
N SER A 120 2.65 4.37 -5.56
CA SER A 120 1.40 4.86 -6.18
C SER A 120 1.53 5.19 -7.66
N GLU A 121 2.66 5.74 -8.09
CA GLU A 121 2.98 5.99 -9.50
C GLU A 121 3.03 4.66 -10.27
N LYS A 122 3.70 3.65 -9.68
CA LYS A 122 3.79 2.32 -10.26
C LYS A 122 2.45 1.60 -10.33
N LEU A 123 1.67 1.65 -9.25
CA LEU A 123 0.30 1.11 -9.25
C LEU A 123 -0.58 1.80 -10.30
N LEU A 124 -0.45 3.12 -10.45
CA LEU A 124 -1.21 3.86 -11.45
C LEU A 124 -0.83 3.46 -12.88
N GLN A 125 0.47 3.27 -13.15
CA GLN A 125 0.97 2.79 -14.43
C GLN A 125 0.38 1.42 -14.77
N LEU A 126 0.49 0.45 -13.86
CA LEU A 126 -0.03 -0.92 -14.08
C LEU A 126 -1.56 -0.97 -14.32
N VAL A 127 -2.31 -0.11 -13.61
CA VAL A 127 -3.77 -0.01 -13.75
C VAL A 127 -4.20 0.71 -15.05
N SER A 128 -3.31 1.51 -15.63
CA SER A 128 -3.56 2.28 -16.87
C SER A 128 -3.14 1.51 -18.11
N ASP A 129 -1.94 0.91 -18.13
CA ASP A 129 -1.39 0.14 -19.26
C ASP A 129 -2.28 -1.08 -19.59
N SER A 130 -2.92 -1.65 -18.58
CA SER A 130 -3.91 -2.72 -18.74
C SER A 130 -5.24 -2.28 -19.39
N SER A 131 -5.54 -0.98 -19.43
CA SER A 131 -6.71 -0.49 -20.18
C SER A 131 -6.54 -0.67 -21.67
N GLU A 132 -5.37 -0.27 -22.16
CA GLU A 132 -5.10 -0.15 -23.59
C GLU A 132 -5.07 -1.54 -24.24
N ASN A 133 -4.58 -2.55 -23.51
CA ASN A 133 -4.56 -3.94 -23.96
C ASN A 133 -5.94 -4.64 -23.91
N GLN A 134 -6.84 -4.25 -23.00
CA GLN A 134 -8.20 -4.83 -22.97
C GLN A 134 -9.08 -4.29 -24.09
N ASP A 135 -9.01 -2.98 -24.37
CA ASP A 135 -9.84 -2.35 -25.40
C ASP A 135 -9.42 -2.77 -26.82
N SER A 136 -8.14 -3.09 -27.04
CA SER A 136 -7.64 -3.57 -28.34
C SER A 136 -7.92 -5.05 -28.62
N SER A 137 -8.15 -5.87 -27.59
CA SER A 137 -8.52 -7.29 -27.77
C SER A 137 -9.99 -7.51 -28.17
N LEU A 138 -10.86 -6.50 -28.01
CA LEU A 138 -12.26 -6.55 -28.43
C LEU A 138 -12.50 -6.02 -29.86
N ALA A 139 -11.47 -5.48 -30.51
CA ALA A 139 -11.57 -4.86 -31.84
C ALA A 139 -11.14 -5.77 -33.01
N VAL A 140 -10.66 -6.99 -32.75
CA VAL A 140 -10.19 -7.91 -33.79
C VAL A 140 -11.06 -9.17 -33.84
N VAL A 141 -12.25 -9.05 -34.42
CA VAL A 141 -12.94 -10.16 -35.08
C VAL A 141 -13.40 -9.67 -36.45
N ASP A 142 -12.46 -9.60 -37.40
CA ASP A 142 -12.74 -10.02 -38.78
C ASP A 142 -11.44 -10.37 -39.54
N GLY A 143 -11.46 -11.53 -40.18
CA GLY A 143 -10.66 -11.96 -41.33
C GLY A 143 -9.12 -11.85 -41.39
N LEU A 144 -8.49 -13.04 -41.32
CA LEU A 144 -7.42 -13.56 -42.20
C LEU A 144 -5.99 -13.73 -41.62
N GLN A 145 -5.46 -14.93 -41.85
CA GLN A 145 -4.19 -15.49 -41.36
C GLN A 145 -2.94 -14.77 -41.87
N THR A 146 -1.91 -14.64 -41.03
CA THR A 146 -0.51 -14.73 -41.49
C THR A 146 0.38 -15.32 -40.38
N VAL A 147 1.21 -16.28 -40.79
CA VAL A 147 2.17 -17.04 -39.98
C VAL A 147 3.44 -16.21 -39.72
N SER A 148 4.11 -16.55 -38.60
CA SER A 148 5.49 -16.22 -38.19
C SER A 148 5.74 -14.97 -37.35
N GLY A 149 6.18 -15.21 -36.11
CA GLY A 149 6.81 -14.23 -35.24
C GLY A 149 6.72 -14.62 -33.76
N SER A 150 7.67 -15.42 -33.28
CA SER A 150 7.85 -15.72 -31.86
C SER A 150 8.11 -14.43 -31.07
N HIS A 151 7.07 -13.92 -30.41
CA HIS A 151 7.21 -12.98 -29.30
C HIS A 151 6.33 -13.49 -28.17
N SER A 152 7.00 -13.82 -27.06
CA SER A 152 6.42 -14.20 -25.79
C SER A 152 5.22 -13.31 -25.44
N SER A 153 4.03 -13.92 -25.48
CA SER A 153 2.79 -13.36 -24.94
C SER A 153 2.98 -13.13 -23.43
N VAL A 154 3.49 -11.96 -23.08
CA VAL A 154 3.45 -11.47 -21.70
C VAL A 154 1.99 -11.07 -21.50
N GLY A 155 1.26 -11.90 -20.75
CA GLY A 155 -0.12 -11.61 -20.36
C GLY A 155 -0.25 -10.22 -19.72
N PRO A 156 -1.47 -9.70 -19.58
CA PRO A 156 -1.67 -8.36 -19.04
C PRO A 156 -0.95 -8.22 -17.69
N PRO A 157 -0.28 -7.09 -17.42
CA PRO A 157 0.50 -6.86 -16.19
C PRO A 157 -0.38 -6.76 -14.93
N TRP A 158 -1.65 -7.12 -15.04
CA TRP A 158 -2.60 -7.12 -13.95
C TRP A 158 -3.67 -8.20 -14.17
N VAL A 159 -3.82 -9.08 -13.18
CA VAL A 159 -4.85 -10.12 -13.17
C VAL A 159 -5.86 -9.81 -12.06
N LEU A 160 -7.13 -9.65 -12.45
CA LEU A 160 -8.27 -9.55 -11.55
C LEU A 160 -8.81 -10.96 -11.31
N GLN A 161 -8.64 -11.48 -10.09
CA GLN A 161 -9.11 -12.82 -9.73
C GLN A 161 -10.37 -12.75 -8.87
N PRO A 162 -11.56 -13.12 -9.40
CA PRO A 162 -12.73 -13.31 -8.57
C PRO A 162 -12.56 -14.56 -7.70
N SER A 163 -12.66 -14.42 -6.38
CA SER A 163 -12.57 -15.53 -5.42
C SER A 163 -13.94 -15.86 -4.82
N LYS A 164 -14.39 -17.09 -5.06
CA LYS A 164 -15.59 -17.66 -4.43
C LYS A 164 -15.35 -17.98 -2.96
N GLU A 165 -14.12 -18.36 -2.60
CA GLU A 165 -13.72 -18.61 -1.21
C GLU A 165 -13.86 -17.33 -0.37
N LEU A 166 -13.39 -16.20 -0.90
CA LEU A 166 -13.57 -14.90 -0.25
C LEU A 166 -15.04 -14.53 -0.12
N GLU A 167 -15.87 -14.82 -1.14
CA GLU A 167 -17.31 -14.59 -1.05
C GLU A 167 -17.98 -15.47 0.02
N GLN A 168 -17.57 -16.73 0.17
CA GLN A 168 -18.10 -17.62 1.19
C GLN A 168 -17.77 -17.13 2.61
N LEU A 169 -16.55 -16.64 2.83
CA LEU A 169 -16.14 -16.04 4.11
C LEU A 169 -16.92 -14.76 4.43
N LEU A 170 -17.37 -14.03 3.40
CA LEU A 170 -18.15 -12.80 3.58
C LEU A 170 -19.66 -13.06 3.75
N ARG A 171 -20.18 -14.18 3.23
CA ARG A 171 -21.61 -14.54 3.32
C ARG A 171 -22.07 -14.93 4.72
N SER A 172 -21.16 -15.29 5.63
CA SER A 172 -21.49 -15.63 7.01
C SER A 172 -21.81 -14.41 7.89
N GLU A 173 -21.76 -13.19 7.35
CA GLU A 173 -21.93 -11.96 8.13
C GLU A 173 -23.09 -11.08 7.66
N ASP A 174 -23.75 -10.45 8.63
CA ASP A 174 -24.84 -9.50 8.39
C ASP A 174 -24.29 -8.22 7.75
N ALA A 175 -24.84 -7.84 6.59
CA ALA A 175 -24.40 -6.70 5.77
C ALA A 175 -24.36 -5.32 6.47
N ASN A 176 -24.95 -5.19 7.67
CA ASN A 176 -25.07 -3.94 8.40
C ASN A 176 -24.06 -3.78 9.56
N VAL A 177 -23.38 -4.86 9.95
CA VAL A 177 -22.37 -4.86 11.02
C VAL A 177 -21.08 -5.25 10.33
N GLY A 178 -20.14 -4.30 10.18
CA GLY A 178 -18.88 -4.54 9.45
C GLY A 178 -18.13 -5.78 9.94
N LEU A 179 -17.10 -6.20 9.17
CA LEU A 179 -16.48 -7.51 9.33
C LEU A 179 -16.08 -7.85 10.78
N SER A 180 -16.49 -9.02 11.27
CA SER A 180 -16.15 -9.48 12.61
C SER A 180 -14.64 -9.78 12.72
N PRO A 181 -14.04 -9.60 13.90
CA PRO A 181 -12.61 -9.88 14.10
C PRO A 181 -12.20 -11.33 13.82
N SER A 182 -13.15 -12.28 13.96
CA SER A 182 -12.98 -13.70 13.63
C SER A 182 -12.83 -13.92 12.12
N THR A 183 -13.75 -13.36 11.34
CA THR A 183 -13.74 -13.47 9.87
C THR A 183 -12.51 -12.79 9.28
N ILE A 184 -12.13 -11.62 9.79
CA ILE A 184 -10.87 -10.95 9.40
C ILE A 184 -9.68 -11.87 9.67
N SER A 185 -9.68 -12.56 10.82
CA SER A 185 -8.59 -13.48 11.17
C SER A 185 -8.53 -14.70 10.27
N GLU A 186 -9.66 -15.18 9.76
CA GLU A 186 -9.75 -16.30 8.82
C GLU A 186 -9.26 -15.88 7.44
N ILE A 187 -9.74 -14.75 6.91
CA ILE A 187 -9.26 -14.14 5.66
C ILE A 187 -7.75 -13.92 5.71
N CYS A 188 -7.23 -13.39 6.83
CA CYS A 188 -5.79 -13.17 6.98
C CYS A 188 -4.98 -14.47 6.95
N LYS A 189 -5.52 -15.59 7.43
CA LYS A 189 -4.85 -16.90 7.34
C LYS A 189 -4.90 -17.47 5.93
N THR A 190 -6.04 -17.36 5.26
CA THR A 190 -6.24 -17.90 3.90
C THR A 190 -5.38 -17.18 2.87
N PHE A 191 -5.24 -15.86 2.98
CA PHE A 191 -4.51 -15.04 2.01
C PHE A 191 -3.13 -14.56 2.48
N ASP A 192 -2.61 -15.14 3.57
CA ASP A 192 -1.32 -14.77 4.19
C ASP A 192 -1.15 -13.26 4.42
N LEU A 193 -2.19 -12.63 4.99
CA LEU A 193 -2.22 -11.20 5.26
C LEU A 193 -1.86 -10.90 6.71
N HIS A 194 -1.16 -9.79 6.92
CA HIS A 194 -0.83 -9.34 8.25
C HIS A 194 -2.05 -8.69 8.95
N LYS A 195 -2.61 -9.40 9.93
CA LYS A 195 -3.84 -9.00 10.65
C LYS A 195 -3.83 -7.57 11.19
N ILE A 196 -2.69 -7.12 11.73
CA ILE A 196 -2.56 -5.77 12.32
C ILE A 196 -2.75 -4.69 11.26
N ASP A 197 -2.34 -4.93 10.02
CA ASP A 197 -2.48 -3.94 8.96
C ASP A 197 -3.90 -3.92 8.38
N VAL A 198 -4.56 -5.07 8.31
CA VAL A 198 -5.97 -5.16 7.89
C VAL A 198 -6.89 -4.45 8.89
N LEU A 199 -6.68 -4.63 10.20
CA LEU A 199 -7.48 -3.97 11.24
C LEU A 199 -7.41 -2.44 11.19
N LYS A 200 -6.38 -1.84 10.57
CA LYS A 200 -6.29 -0.37 10.41
C LYS A 200 -7.28 0.19 9.38
N TYR A 201 -7.94 -0.68 8.60
CA TYR A 201 -8.92 -0.29 7.59
C TYR A 201 -10.37 -0.34 8.08
N GLN A 202 -10.61 -0.86 9.29
CA GLN A 202 -11.92 -0.83 9.96
C GLN A 202 -12.19 0.56 10.53
#